data_AF-A0A7S1XUE7-F1
#
_entry.id   AF-A0A7S1XUE7-F1
#
_cell.length_a   1.000
_cell.length_b   1.000
_cell.length_c   1.000
_cell.angle_alpha   90.00
_cell.angle_beta   90.00
_cell.angle_gamma   90.00
#
_symmetry.space_group_name_H-M   'P 1'
#
loop_
_entity.id
_entity.type
_entity.pdbx_description
1 polymer ?
#
loop_
_entity_poly.entity_id
_entity_poly.type
_entity_poly.pdbx_seq_one_letter_code
_entity_poly.pdbx_strand_id
1 'polypeptide(L)'
;MAGPKRGSNVLADIMASQNDMKAAAKRSRMAAPAQKTLAEQLRDYVGHAASLTDVFRLRLVEARRELKELSMALADKGQACLPELEVRLGLVVNGQAGEATRLFPGADFEHSDRRTWVADVTLGQNNNSLAAVHPSFRPGVSGAVIGSMAAALTPRSSSAAEDTRPVELHEIDVLHTAADAGDGGGGFGVGGAEEERQRTTFTVDALGGAIPKERIRKIKGSEPIDLALRCSRYDIRIGCAAEVKLPDLDGDTAAGLYTGALERRYAYREKYRKSFRPRVAVGGGAPRRSAWQVDLTWTQESGLGGSGDSNAHKCEVELELAQSAMTQLLRTASGTPQLDQLVGRLSEELDAIISALNPREEAGLEDLGEASDAITARAREALTGALGRSDRDAREGSFPGTMPINMSRRSLAGLQHYALKDTGDERGMAPYLCAEKTDGVRYLLVVTAQREAVLMDRKMRAFEPPGGVAAVGGCFAPGTVVDGELVLCRMLQVSPPTLNLKTLNPRPRPTPNPKPKPEPKP
;
A
#
# COMPACT_ATOMS: atom_id res chain seq x y z
N MET A 1 58.97 3.84 -68.84
CA MET A 1 58.13 4.58 -67.87
C MET A 1 56.86 3.78 -67.62
N ALA A 2 56.75 3.13 -66.47
CA ALA A 2 55.52 2.48 -66.04
C ALA A 2 55.43 2.64 -64.51
N GLY A 3 54.56 3.54 -64.05
CA GLY A 3 54.31 3.78 -62.63
C GLY A 3 53.30 2.78 -62.05
N PRO A 4 53.39 2.42 -60.77
CA PRO A 4 52.50 1.43 -60.17
C PRO A 4 51.16 2.08 -59.79
N LYS A 5 50.06 1.51 -60.30
CA LYS A 5 48.70 1.79 -59.83
C LYS A 5 48.47 1.05 -58.50
N ARG A 6 48.50 1.77 -57.38
CA ARG A 6 47.94 1.32 -56.10
C ARG A 6 46.72 2.18 -55.78
N GLY A 7 45.54 1.67 -56.14
CA GLY A 7 44.27 2.12 -55.59
C GLY A 7 43.82 1.10 -54.54
N SER A 8 44.29 1.26 -53.30
CA SER A 8 43.78 0.47 -52.17
C SER A 8 42.39 0.98 -51.80
N ASN A 9 41.40 0.10 -51.84
CA ASN A 9 40.01 0.36 -51.48
C ASN A 9 39.83 0.41 -49.95
N VAL A 10 40.49 1.37 -49.30
CA VAL A 10 40.51 1.55 -47.83
C VAL A 10 39.09 1.64 -47.25
N LEU A 11 38.13 2.16 -48.02
CA LEU A 11 36.74 2.26 -47.59
C LEU A 11 36.06 0.89 -47.46
N ALA A 12 36.40 -0.07 -48.34
CA ALA A 12 35.83 -1.42 -48.31
C ALA A 12 36.33 -2.20 -47.10
N ASP A 13 37.61 -2.04 -46.76
CA ASP A 13 38.23 -2.68 -45.59
C ASP A 13 37.66 -2.12 -44.26
N ILE A 14 37.37 -0.82 -44.21
CA ILE A 14 36.71 -0.19 -43.05
C ILE A 14 35.28 -0.71 -42.88
N MET A 15 34.52 -0.84 -43.97
CA MET A 15 33.14 -1.35 -43.90
C MET A 15 33.08 -2.84 -43.55
N ALA A 16 34.02 -3.65 -44.04
CA ALA A 16 34.14 -5.05 -43.66
C ALA A 16 34.45 -5.21 -42.16
N SER A 17 35.42 -4.43 -41.66
CA SER A 17 35.77 -4.40 -40.23
C SER A 17 34.61 -3.98 -39.32
N GLN A 18 33.80 -2.99 -39.73
CA GLN A 18 32.60 -2.59 -38.97
C GLN A 18 31.53 -3.68 -38.93
N ASN A 19 31.35 -4.44 -40.01
CA ASN A 19 30.40 -5.55 -40.05
C ASN A 19 30.87 -6.74 -39.21
N ASP A 20 32.17 -7.03 -39.19
CA ASP A 20 32.75 -8.08 -38.36
C ASP A 20 32.67 -7.74 -36.87
N MET A 21 32.89 -6.48 -36.48
CA MET A 21 32.67 -6.02 -35.10
C MET A 21 31.19 -6.14 -34.67
N LYS A 22 30.24 -5.80 -35.55
CA LYS A 22 28.81 -5.98 -35.28
C LYS A 22 28.42 -7.45 -35.16
N ALA A 23 29.00 -8.32 -35.98
CA ALA A 23 28.77 -9.76 -35.93
C ALA A 23 29.38 -10.40 -34.67
N ALA A 24 30.56 -9.97 -34.25
CA ALA A 24 31.22 -10.41 -33.02
C ALA A 24 30.42 -9.98 -31.77
N ALA A 25 29.94 -8.74 -31.72
CA ALA A 25 29.08 -8.24 -30.64
C ALA A 25 27.75 -9.01 -30.57
N LYS A 26 27.18 -9.38 -31.72
CA LYS A 26 25.96 -10.20 -31.79
C LYS A 26 26.20 -11.64 -31.31
N ARG A 27 27.32 -12.27 -31.67
CA ARG A 27 27.69 -13.61 -31.19
C ARG A 27 28.00 -13.62 -29.68
N SER A 28 28.66 -12.59 -29.17
CA SER A 28 28.91 -12.41 -27.74
C SER A 28 27.62 -12.27 -26.91
N ARG A 29 26.57 -11.65 -27.47
CA ARG A 29 25.24 -11.57 -26.83
C ARG A 29 24.45 -12.89 -26.85
N MET A 30 24.71 -13.77 -27.81
CA MET A 30 23.98 -15.05 -27.94
C MET A 30 24.65 -16.21 -27.19
N ALA A 31 25.92 -16.08 -26.79
CA ALA A 31 26.67 -17.15 -26.12
C ALA A 31 26.67 -17.05 -24.58
N ALA A 32 26.20 -15.95 -24.00
CA ALA A 32 26.02 -15.87 -22.56
C ALA A 32 24.74 -16.66 -22.18
N PRO A 33 24.78 -17.58 -21.20
CA PRO A 33 23.54 -18.13 -20.65
C PRO A 33 22.64 -16.95 -20.27
N ALA A 34 21.37 -16.99 -20.68
CA ALA A 34 20.42 -15.90 -20.40
C ALA A 34 20.48 -15.60 -18.90
N GLN A 35 21.20 -14.54 -18.53
CA GLN A 35 21.25 -14.10 -17.15
C GLN A 35 19.81 -13.74 -16.82
N LYS A 36 19.23 -14.46 -15.85
CA LYS A 36 17.95 -14.08 -15.27
C LYS A 36 17.99 -12.58 -15.05
N THR A 37 16.99 -11.89 -15.55
CA THR A 37 16.87 -10.45 -15.32
C THR A 37 16.90 -10.19 -13.82
N LEU A 38 17.39 -9.04 -13.37
CA LEU A 38 17.47 -8.74 -11.94
C LEU A 38 16.08 -8.84 -11.27
N ALA A 39 15.02 -8.49 -12.01
CA ALA A 39 13.62 -8.71 -11.63
C ALA A 39 13.27 -10.20 -11.42
N GLU A 40 13.77 -11.11 -12.25
CA GLU A 40 13.62 -12.56 -12.06
C GLU A 40 14.46 -13.09 -10.88
N GLN A 41 15.62 -12.49 -10.60
CA GLN A 41 16.41 -12.82 -9.42
C GLN A 41 15.74 -12.33 -8.14
N LEU A 42 15.16 -11.13 -8.16
CA LEU A 42 14.31 -10.59 -7.10
C LEU A 42 13.07 -11.46 -6.90
N ARG A 43 12.47 -12.00 -7.96
CA ARG A 43 11.35 -12.94 -7.88
C ARG A 43 11.68 -14.19 -7.07
N ASP A 44 12.79 -14.85 -7.42
CA ASP A 44 13.25 -16.04 -6.70
C ASP A 44 13.63 -15.68 -5.27
N TYR A 45 14.25 -14.51 -5.08
CA TYR A 45 14.73 -14.07 -3.77
C TYR A 45 13.61 -13.61 -2.84
N VAL A 46 12.60 -12.87 -3.30
CA VAL A 46 11.50 -12.39 -2.44
C VAL A 46 10.71 -13.56 -1.85
N GLY A 47 10.53 -14.64 -2.63
CA GLY A 47 9.95 -15.88 -2.09
C GLY A 47 10.85 -16.59 -1.06
N HIS A 48 12.12 -16.21 -0.96
CA HIS A 48 13.14 -16.80 -0.07
C HIS A 48 13.72 -15.78 0.93
N ALA A 49 13.23 -14.54 0.92
CA ALA A 49 13.78 -13.45 1.71
C ALA A 49 13.43 -13.70 3.17
N ALA A 50 14.45 -13.75 4.03
CA ALA A 50 14.25 -14.03 5.45
C ALA A 50 13.60 -12.84 6.19
N SER A 51 13.69 -11.64 5.63
CA SER A 51 13.20 -10.41 6.27
C SER A 51 12.78 -9.33 5.25
N LEU A 52 11.96 -8.38 5.71
CA LEU A 52 11.60 -7.18 4.95
C LEU A 52 12.84 -6.29 4.67
N THR A 53 13.80 -6.27 5.60
CA THR A 53 15.08 -5.59 5.43
C THR A 53 15.83 -6.10 4.20
N ASP A 54 15.86 -7.41 3.95
CA ASP A 54 16.54 -7.99 2.79
C ASP A 54 15.89 -7.57 1.47
N VAL A 55 14.56 -7.52 1.43
CA VAL A 55 13.80 -7.02 0.27
C VAL A 55 14.16 -5.55 0.00
N PHE A 56 14.21 -4.72 1.04
CA PHE A 56 14.64 -3.33 0.90
C PHE A 56 16.08 -3.20 0.42
N ARG A 57 17.00 -4.04 0.89
CA ARG A 57 18.41 -4.02 0.45
C ARG A 57 18.51 -4.27 -1.05
N LEU A 58 17.83 -5.31 -1.53
CA LEU A 58 17.81 -5.62 -2.96
C LEU A 58 17.18 -4.51 -3.80
N ARG A 59 16.02 -3.99 -3.37
CA ARG A 59 15.37 -2.92 -4.12
C ARG A 59 16.19 -1.63 -4.14
N LEU A 60 16.92 -1.29 -3.07
CA LEU A 60 17.83 -0.15 -3.07
C LEU A 60 18.97 -0.29 -4.08
N VAL A 61 19.54 -1.49 -4.21
CA VAL A 61 20.61 -1.77 -5.19
C VAL A 61 20.08 -1.65 -6.62
N GLU A 62 18.89 -2.19 -6.88
CA GLU A 62 18.24 -2.10 -8.19
C GLU A 62 17.84 -0.66 -8.54
N ALA A 63 17.13 0.02 -7.64
CA ALA A 63 16.71 1.41 -7.83
C ALA A 63 17.91 2.32 -8.07
N ARG A 64 19.05 2.08 -7.39
CA ARG A 64 20.30 2.81 -7.67
C ARG A 64 20.76 2.63 -9.12
N ARG A 65 20.69 1.43 -9.68
CA ARG A 65 21.07 1.18 -11.09
C ARG A 65 20.12 1.93 -12.03
N GLU A 66 18.81 1.77 -11.82
CA GLU A 66 17.77 2.40 -12.64
C GLU A 66 17.86 3.92 -12.61
N LEU A 67 18.02 4.51 -11.42
CA LEU A 67 18.15 5.95 -11.26
C LEU A 67 19.44 6.50 -11.88
N LYS A 68 20.55 5.74 -11.88
CA LYS A 68 21.77 6.13 -12.61
C LYS A 68 21.53 6.18 -14.12
N GLU A 69 20.92 5.14 -14.67
CA GLU A 69 20.63 5.06 -16.10
C GLU A 69 19.66 6.17 -16.52
N LEU A 70 18.61 6.41 -15.73
CA LEU A 70 17.65 7.49 -15.95
C LEU A 70 18.32 8.87 -15.86
N SER A 71 19.15 9.11 -14.83
CA SER A 71 19.88 10.37 -14.70
C SER A 71 20.85 10.61 -15.85
N MET A 72 21.55 9.58 -16.33
CA MET A 72 22.42 9.69 -17.51
C MET A 72 21.62 10.01 -18.77
N ALA A 73 20.52 9.29 -19.01
CA ALA A 73 19.67 9.52 -20.18
C ALA A 73 19.04 10.93 -20.20
N LEU A 74 18.75 11.51 -19.04
CA LEU A 74 18.27 12.89 -18.92
C LEU A 74 19.40 13.91 -19.07
N ALA A 75 20.59 13.64 -18.52
CA ALA A 75 21.76 14.47 -18.69
C ALA A 75 22.18 14.57 -20.17
N ASP A 76 22.10 13.47 -20.94
CA ASP A 76 22.37 13.45 -22.38
C ASP A 76 21.40 14.35 -23.17
N LYS A 77 20.21 14.60 -22.63
CA LYS A 77 19.22 15.54 -23.17
C LYS A 77 19.39 16.98 -22.64
N GLY A 78 20.45 17.26 -21.88
CA GLY A 78 20.66 18.54 -21.21
C GLY A 78 19.66 18.84 -20.09
N GLN A 79 18.99 17.83 -19.56
CA GLN A 79 17.96 17.98 -18.52
C GLN A 79 18.54 17.59 -17.16
N ALA A 80 18.62 18.55 -16.24
CA ALA A 80 18.91 18.26 -14.85
C ALA A 80 17.70 17.58 -14.20
N CYS A 81 17.95 16.52 -13.44
CA CYS A 81 16.91 15.80 -12.72
C CYS A 81 17.29 15.54 -11.26
N LEU A 82 16.28 15.42 -10.42
CA LEU A 82 16.40 14.98 -9.03
C LEU A 82 15.87 13.55 -8.94
N PRO A 83 16.74 12.55 -8.78
CA PRO A 83 16.31 11.17 -8.61
C PRO A 83 15.59 11.01 -7.27
N GLU A 84 14.50 10.27 -7.28
CA GLU A 84 13.59 10.07 -6.16
C GLU A 84 13.38 8.57 -5.94
N LEU A 85 13.44 8.15 -4.68
CA LEU A 85 13.04 6.82 -4.24
C LEU A 85 12.01 7.00 -3.14
N GLU A 86 10.82 6.47 -3.38
CA GLU A 86 9.67 6.62 -2.50
C GLU A 86 9.08 5.25 -2.12
N VAL A 87 8.60 5.17 -0.87
CA VAL A 87 7.82 4.05 -0.37
C VAL A 87 6.47 4.58 0.08
N ARG A 88 5.39 3.95 -0.38
CA ARG A 88 4.02 4.37 -0.05
C ARG A 88 3.30 3.26 0.71
N LEU A 89 2.48 3.64 1.68
CA LEU A 89 1.55 2.72 2.33
C LEU A 89 0.21 2.72 1.59
N GLY A 90 -0.39 1.54 1.45
CA GLY A 90 -1.65 1.37 0.75
C GLY A 90 -2.17 -0.05 0.86
N LEU A 91 -2.99 -0.47 -0.10
CA LEU A 91 -3.49 -1.84 -0.18
C LEU A 91 -3.25 -2.39 -1.57
N VAL A 92 -2.74 -3.61 -1.65
CA VAL A 92 -2.70 -4.37 -2.91
C VAL A 92 -4.04 -5.10 -3.05
N VAL A 93 -4.81 -4.72 -4.07
CA VAL A 93 -6.18 -5.20 -4.28
C VAL A 93 -6.29 -5.95 -5.59
N ASN A 94 -7.12 -7.00 -5.62
CA ASN A 94 -7.47 -7.68 -6.86
C ASN A 94 -8.55 -6.88 -7.61
N GLY A 95 -8.31 -6.54 -8.88
CA GLY A 95 -9.22 -5.70 -9.67
C GLY A 95 -10.51 -6.38 -10.15
N GLN A 96 -10.74 -7.67 -9.85
CA GLN A 96 -11.76 -8.48 -10.55
C GLN A 96 -13.15 -8.43 -9.90
N ALA A 97 -13.23 -8.04 -8.62
CA ALA A 97 -14.49 -7.80 -7.96
C ALA A 97 -14.67 -6.28 -7.86
N GLY A 98 -15.88 -5.76 -8.08
CA GLY A 98 -16.23 -4.38 -7.69
C GLY A 98 -16.03 -4.08 -6.18
N GLU A 99 -15.47 -5.04 -5.44
CA GLU A 99 -15.03 -4.98 -4.07
C GLU A 99 -13.49 -5.10 -4.02
N ALA A 100 -12.84 -4.14 -3.39
CA ALA A 100 -11.40 -4.16 -3.16
C ALA A 100 -11.05 -5.23 -2.11
N THR A 101 -11.03 -6.51 -2.49
CA THR A 101 -10.52 -7.56 -1.61
C THR A 101 -9.01 -7.46 -1.57
N ARG A 102 -8.47 -7.20 -0.37
CA ARG A 102 -7.03 -7.27 -0.11
C ARG A 102 -6.54 -8.65 -0.52
N LEU A 103 -5.48 -8.70 -1.32
CA LEU A 103 -4.89 -9.97 -1.73
C LEU A 103 -4.18 -10.60 -0.54
N PHE A 104 -4.78 -11.64 0.02
CA PHE A 104 -4.07 -12.55 0.91
C PHE A 104 -3.45 -13.65 0.04
N PRO A 105 -2.12 -13.87 0.08
CA PRO A 105 -1.54 -15.03 -0.56
C PRO A 105 -2.23 -16.29 -0.01
N GLY A 106 -2.71 -17.15 -0.92
CA GLY A 106 -3.49 -18.34 -0.58
C GLY A 106 -2.73 -19.30 0.35
N ALA A 107 -3.48 -20.20 0.98
CA ALA A 107 -3.02 -21.15 1.99
C ALA A 107 -2.02 -22.22 1.47
N ASP A 108 -1.74 -22.28 0.17
CA ASP A 108 -0.96 -23.36 -0.44
C ASP A 108 0.58 -23.22 -0.27
N PHE A 109 1.05 -22.20 0.45
CA PHE A 109 2.46 -22.05 0.84
C PHE A 109 2.72 -22.66 2.21
N GLU A 110 2.66 -23.99 2.32
CA GLU A 110 2.62 -24.66 3.63
C GLU A 110 3.96 -24.75 4.40
N HIS A 111 5.16 -24.54 3.82
CA HIS A 111 6.39 -25.07 4.44
C HIS A 111 7.66 -24.18 4.51
N SER A 112 7.57 -22.84 4.54
CA SER A 112 8.75 -22.00 4.86
C SER A 112 8.44 -20.91 5.88
N ASP A 113 9.47 -20.52 6.62
CA ASP A 113 9.47 -19.78 7.89
C ASP A 113 8.45 -18.64 8.02
N ARG A 114 7.73 -18.59 9.15
CA ARG A 114 6.44 -17.89 9.32
C ARG A 114 6.50 -16.37 9.43
N ARG A 115 7.68 -15.74 9.42
CA ARG A 115 7.85 -14.42 10.05
C ARG A 115 7.77 -13.21 9.11
N THR A 116 7.83 -13.37 7.79
CA THR A 116 7.63 -12.23 6.87
C THR A 116 7.27 -12.72 5.46
N TRP A 117 5.98 -12.90 5.19
CA TRP A 117 5.54 -13.18 3.82
C TRP A 117 5.45 -11.86 3.05
N VAL A 118 6.42 -11.66 2.16
CA VAL A 118 6.40 -10.60 1.17
C VAL A 118 6.05 -11.26 -0.17
N ALA A 119 4.87 -10.97 -0.71
CA ALA A 119 4.51 -11.40 -2.06
C ALA A 119 4.62 -10.21 -3.00
N ASP A 120 5.49 -10.30 -4.01
CA ASP A 120 5.45 -9.41 -5.15
C ASP A 120 4.26 -9.81 -6.02
N VAL A 121 3.19 -9.01 -5.93
CA VAL A 121 1.93 -9.33 -6.58
C VAL A 121 1.91 -8.89 -8.04
N THR A 122 2.82 -8.00 -8.43
CA THR A 122 2.95 -7.47 -9.80
C THR A 122 3.21 -8.59 -10.83
N LEU A 123 3.73 -9.75 -10.38
CA LEU A 123 4.40 -10.74 -11.23
C LEU A 123 3.70 -12.10 -11.38
N GLY A 124 2.44 -12.27 -10.94
CA GLY A 124 1.67 -13.51 -11.13
C GLY A 124 1.24 -13.84 -12.57
N GLN A 125 1.90 -13.28 -13.59
CA GLN A 125 1.35 -13.05 -14.92
C GLN A 125 1.63 -14.16 -15.97
N ASN A 126 2.37 -15.22 -15.65
CA ASN A 126 2.93 -16.11 -16.69
C ASN A 126 2.22 -17.45 -16.92
N ASN A 127 1.00 -17.68 -16.42
CA ASN A 127 0.27 -18.92 -16.70
C ASN A 127 -1.02 -18.69 -17.52
N ASN A 128 -1.05 -19.38 -18.66
CA ASN A 128 -1.89 -19.22 -19.85
C ASN A 128 -3.40 -19.51 -19.70
N SER A 129 -4.08 -19.14 -18.62
CA SER A 129 -5.53 -19.36 -18.51
C SER A 129 -6.30 -18.18 -17.92
N LEU A 130 -7.28 -17.69 -18.70
CA LEU A 130 -8.42 -16.86 -18.31
C LEU A 130 -8.09 -15.52 -17.62
N ALA A 131 -8.17 -14.43 -18.42
CA ALA A 131 -8.29 -13.04 -17.98
C ALA A 131 -7.54 -12.72 -16.67
N ALA A 132 -6.21 -12.77 -16.73
CA ALA A 132 -5.34 -12.44 -15.60
C ALA A 132 -5.67 -11.04 -15.12
N VAL A 133 -6.27 -10.94 -13.92
CA VAL A 133 -6.53 -9.64 -13.35
C VAL A 133 -5.30 -9.12 -12.68
N HIS A 134 -4.88 -7.96 -13.16
CA HIS A 134 -3.75 -7.26 -12.61
C HIS A 134 -4.11 -6.75 -11.22
N PRO A 135 -3.33 -7.15 -10.20
CA PRO A 135 -3.44 -6.52 -8.90
C PRO A 135 -3.09 -5.04 -9.06
N SER A 136 -3.79 -4.21 -8.30
CA SER A 136 -3.54 -2.76 -8.29
C SER A 136 -3.23 -2.33 -6.88
N PHE A 137 -2.23 -1.47 -6.73
CA PHE A 137 -1.97 -0.80 -5.46
C PHE A 137 -2.85 0.44 -5.36
N ARG A 138 -3.60 0.52 -4.27
CA ARG A 138 -4.35 1.72 -3.91
C ARG A 138 -3.58 2.45 -2.81
N PRO A 139 -2.86 3.54 -3.14
CA PRO A 139 -2.18 4.33 -2.12
C PRO A 139 -3.22 4.98 -1.20
N GLY A 140 -2.95 4.93 0.09
CA GLY A 140 -3.73 5.63 1.10
C GLY A 140 -4.02 4.81 2.35
N VAL A 141 -4.25 5.52 3.44
CA VAL A 141 -4.59 4.98 4.76
C VAL A 141 -5.89 5.61 5.26
N SER A 142 -6.52 5.04 6.28
CA SER A 142 -7.68 5.69 6.89
C SER A 142 -7.27 6.94 7.69
N GLY A 143 -8.15 7.95 7.68
CA GLY A 143 -7.92 9.22 8.40
C GLY A 143 -7.70 9.05 9.91
N ALA A 144 -8.30 8.01 10.52
CA ALA A 144 -8.06 7.69 11.93
C ALA A 144 -6.63 7.18 12.17
N VAL A 145 -6.08 6.41 11.23
CA VAL A 145 -4.75 5.80 11.39
C VAL A 145 -3.62 6.81 11.17
N ILE A 146 -3.77 7.73 10.21
CA ILE A 146 -2.73 8.75 9.95
C ILE A 146 -2.49 9.63 11.19
N GLY A 147 -3.52 9.88 12.02
CA GLY A 147 -3.37 10.56 13.31
C GLY A 147 -2.54 9.75 14.32
N SER A 148 -2.77 8.44 14.42
CA SER A 148 -1.95 7.55 15.25
C SER A 148 -0.50 7.46 14.76
N MET A 149 -0.28 7.42 13.44
CA MET A 149 1.06 7.45 12.83
C MET A 149 1.79 8.77 13.14
N ALA A 150 1.12 9.91 13.03
CA ALA A 150 1.69 11.21 13.43
C ALA A 150 2.12 11.22 14.90
N ALA A 151 1.30 10.64 15.79
CA ALA A 151 1.63 10.52 17.20
C ALA A 151 2.83 9.58 17.45
N ALA A 152 2.97 8.51 16.67
CA ALA A 152 4.10 7.58 16.75
C ALA A 152 5.42 8.23 16.29
N LEU A 153 5.36 9.13 15.29
CA LEU A 153 6.53 9.87 14.80
C LEU A 153 6.93 11.06 15.68
N THR A 154 6.03 11.54 16.53
CA THR A 154 6.28 12.70 17.40
C THR A 154 7.00 12.25 18.67
N PRO A 155 8.23 12.73 18.94
CA PRO A 155 8.95 12.32 20.14
C PRO A 155 8.25 12.81 21.41
N ARG A 156 8.20 11.93 22.42
CA ARG A 156 7.52 12.20 23.71
C ARG A 156 8.34 13.05 24.68
N SER A 157 9.66 13.20 24.46
CA SER A 157 10.56 13.93 25.36
C SER A 157 10.86 15.35 24.87
N SER A 158 10.71 16.34 25.74
CA SER A 158 10.95 17.76 25.46
C SER A 158 12.39 18.09 25.03
N SER A 159 13.39 17.32 25.46
CA SER A 159 14.80 17.55 25.12
C SER A 159 15.19 17.14 23.69
N ALA A 160 14.36 16.32 23.02
CA ALA A 160 14.57 15.93 21.63
C ALA A 160 13.71 16.77 20.65
N ALA A 161 12.91 17.71 21.18
CA ALA A 161 11.73 18.21 20.48
C ALA A 161 11.99 19.25 19.39
N GLU A 162 13.15 19.91 19.33
CA GLU A 162 13.39 20.96 18.32
C GLU A 162 13.77 20.40 16.95
N ASP A 163 14.67 19.42 16.87
CA ASP A 163 15.14 18.85 15.60
C ASP A 163 14.13 17.93 14.90
N THR A 164 13.05 17.59 15.59
CA THR A 164 12.04 16.61 15.15
C THR A 164 10.66 17.21 14.98
N ARG A 165 10.50 18.54 15.11
CA ARG A 165 9.19 19.15 14.86
C ARG A 165 8.76 18.87 13.43
N PRO A 166 7.51 18.43 13.21
CA PRO A 166 7.02 18.28 11.86
C PRO A 166 7.07 19.62 11.14
N VAL A 167 7.48 19.59 9.88
CA VAL A 167 7.28 20.73 8.98
C VAL A 167 5.88 20.61 8.41
N GLU A 168 5.04 21.59 8.73
CA GLU A 168 3.67 21.67 8.22
C GLU A 168 3.66 22.53 6.95
N LEU A 169 3.07 22.01 5.88
CA LEU A 169 2.97 22.67 4.59
C LEU A 169 1.53 22.61 4.09
N HIS A 170 1.05 23.73 3.55
CA HIS A 170 -0.19 23.82 2.80
C HIS A 170 0.17 24.14 1.35
N GLU A 171 -0.12 23.20 0.45
CA GLU A 171 0.29 23.27 -0.95
C GLU A 171 -0.93 23.05 -1.87
N ILE A 172 -0.92 23.70 -3.03
CA ILE A 172 -1.88 23.48 -4.11
C ILE A 172 -1.10 23.02 -5.33
N ASP A 173 -1.37 21.80 -5.78
CA ASP A 173 -0.81 21.26 -7.01
C ASP A 173 -1.80 21.46 -8.15
N VAL A 174 -1.38 22.14 -9.19
CA VAL A 174 -2.12 22.25 -10.45
C VAL A 174 -1.52 21.26 -11.44
N LEU A 175 -2.35 20.37 -11.97
CA LEU A 175 -1.94 19.34 -12.93
C LEU A 175 -2.20 19.84 -14.35
N HIS A 176 -1.19 19.77 -15.20
CA HIS A 176 -1.28 20.17 -16.61
C HIS A 176 -1.19 18.95 -17.52
N THR A 177 -2.02 18.93 -18.56
CA THR A 177 -1.79 18.06 -19.71
C THR A 177 -0.87 18.78 -20.70
N ALA A 178 -0.07 18.05 -21.47
CA ALA A 178 0.83 18.64 -22.46
C ALA A 178 0.07 19.49 -23.51
N ALA A 179 -1.22 19.22 -23.72
CA ALA A 179 -2.08 19.97 -24.64
C ALA A 179 -2.38 21.40 -24.16
N ASP A 180 -2.36 21.66 -22.85
CA ASP A 180 -2.67 22.97 -22.26
C ASP A 180 -1.47 23.93 -22.31
N ALA A 181 -0.26 23.41 -22.56
CA ALA A 181 0.99 24.18 -22.47
C ALA A 181 1.28 25.09 -23.68
N GLY A 182 0.37 25.18 -24.66
CA GLY A 182 0.39 26.24 -25.67
C GLY A 182 1.60 26.26 -26.62
N ASP A 183 2.36 25.17 -26.73
CA ASP A 183 3.42 25.06 -27.73
C ASP A 183 2.79 24.63 -29.06
N GLY A 184 2.63 25.58 -29.98
CA GLY A 184 1.96 25.45 -31.28
C GLY A 184 2.67 24.54 -32.30
N GLY A 185 3.24 23.42 -31.87
CA GLY A 185 3.84 22.41 -32.73
C GLY A 185 2.89 21.24 -32.94
N GLY A 186 2.16 21.25 -34.05
CA GLY A 186 1.28 20.14 -34.43
C GLY A 186 2.05 18.84 -34.70
N GLY A 187 1.48 17.71 -34.25
CA GLY A 187 1.66 16.43 -34.92
C GLY A 187 2.07 15.22 -34.07
N PHE A 188 1.16 14.24 -34.05
CA PHE A 188 1.33 12.79 -33.91
C PHE A 188 1.62 12.15 -32.54
N GLY A 189 0.66 11.32 -32.11
CA GLY A 189 0.93 10.19 -31.22
C GLY A 189 -0.26 9.66 -30.41
N VAL A 190 -1.28 9.07 -31.05
CA VAL A 190 -2.24 8.21 -30.35
C VAL A 190 -1.54 6.88 -30.04
N GLY A 191 -1.20 6.65 -28.77
CA GLY A 191 -0.65 5.37 -28.33
C GLY A 191 -0.18 5.35 -26.89
N GLY A 192 -1.10 5.12 -25.94
CA GLY A 192 -0.88 4.35 -24.70
C GLY A 192 0.19 4.76 -23.69
N ALA A 193 0.95 5.83 -23.89
CA ALA A 193 1.84 6.39 -22.87
C ALA A 193 0.97 7.10 -21.84
N GLU A 194 1.06 6.72 -20.56
CA GLU A 194 0.59 7.58 -19.46
C GLU A 194 1.10 8.99 -19.73
N GLU A 195 0.19 9.93 -20.03
CA GLU A 195 0.55 11.29 -20.40
C GLU A 195 1.53 11.86 -19.38
N GLU A 196 2.67 12.37 -19.85
CA GLU A 196 3.63 13.10 -19.00
C GLU A 196 2.91 14.30 -18.39
N ARG A 197 2.39 14.13 -17.17
CA ARG A 197 1.73 15.22 -16.44
C ARG A 197 2.80 16.13 -15.86
N GLN A 198 2.70 17.41 -16.21
CA GLN A 198 3.47 18.45 -15.54
C GLN A 198 2.70 18.91 -14.29
N ARG A 199 3.43 19.23 -13.24
CA ARG A 199 2.87 19.70 -11.97
C ARG A 199 3.46 21.06 -11.64
N THR A 200 2.59 22.02 -11.35
CA THR A 200 3.00 23.29 -10.75
C THR A 200 2.50 23.31 -9.31
N THR A 201 3.41 23.43 -8.36
CA THR A 201 3.10 23.44 -6.93
C THR A 201 3.15 24.87 -6.41
N PHE A 202 2.12 25.27 -5.68
CA PHE A 202 2.02 26.55 -5.00
C PHE A 202 2.03 26.31 -3.50
N THR A 203 2.77 27.12 -2.73
CA THR A 203 2.67 27.14 -1.27
C THR A 203 1.64 28.19 -0.87
N VAL A 204 0.72 27.84 0.03
CA VAL A 204 -0.28 28.76 0.56
C VAL A 204 0.27 29.39 1.84
N ASP A 205 0.37 30.71 1.85
CA ASP A 205 0.79 31.48 3.03
C ASP A 205 -0.34 31.64 4.05
N ALA A 206 -0.02 32.23 5.20
CA ALA A 206 -0.98 32.43 6.29
C ALA A 206 -2.15 33.37 5.94
N LEU A 207 -2.05 34.15 4.85
CA LEU A 207 -3.09 35.05 4.35
C LEU A 207 -3.91 34.40 3.22
N GLY A 208 -3.62 33.14 2.86
CA GLY A 208 -4.24 32.45 1.73
C GLY A 208 -3.65 32.83 0.36
N GLY A 209 -2.54 33.59 0.36
CA GLY A 209 -1.78 33.91 -0.84
C GLY A 209 -1.02 32.68 -1.35
N ALA A 210 -1.03 32.46 -2.66
CA ALA A 210 -0.28 31.37 -3.29
C ALA A 210 1.03 31.86 -3.88
N ILE A 211 2.12 31.24 -3.44
CA ILE A 211 3.47 31.52 -3.92
C ILE A 211 3.90 30.34 -4.78
N PRO A 212 4.21 30.53 -6.08
CA PRO A 212 4.75 29.46 -6.92
C PRO A 212 6.02 28.90 -6.28
N LYS A 213 6.05 27.59 -6.02
CA LYS A 213 7.18 26.91 -5.39
C LYS A 213 8.08 26.28 -6.42
N GLU A 214 7.48 25.45 -7.28
CA GLU A 214 8.22 24.76 -8.34
C GLU A 214 7.29 24.26 -9.44
N ARG A 215 7.86 24.14 -10.63
CA ARG A 215 7.24 23.44 -11.76
C ARG A 215 8.11 22.25 -12.13
N ILE A 216 7.51 21.07 -12.08
CA ILE A 216 8.24 19.83 -12.31
C ILE A 216 7.51 18.92 -13.30
N ARG A 217 8.30 18.06 -13.93
CA ARG A 217 7.83 16.90 -14.68
C ARG A 217 8.40 15.65 -14.02
N LYS A 218 7.54 14.78 -13.51
CA LYS A 218 7.93 13.51 -12.88
C LYS A 218 8.01 12.42 -13.96
N ILE A 219 9.20 11.89 -14.17
CA ILE A 219 9.46 10.78 -15.09
C ILE A 219 9.58 9.52 -14.24
N LYS A 220 8.63 8.59 -14.41
CA LYS A 220 8.64 7.32 -13.68
C LYS A 220 9.84 6.49 -14.14
N GLY A 221 10.50 5.81 -13.20
CA GLY A 221 11.55 4.84 -13.49
C GLY A 221 10.97 3.51 -13.95
N SER A 222 11.54 2.40 -13.47
CA SER A 222 10.94 1.08 -13.68
C SER A 222 9.54 0.99 -13.07
N GLU A 223 8.83 -0.08 -13.39
CA GLU A 223 7.62 -0.44 -12.65
C GLU A 223 7.93 -0.52 -11.15
N PRO A 224 7.02 0.00 -10.29
CA PRO A 224 7.19 -0.09 -8.86
C PRO A 224 6.99 -1.54 -8.38
N ILE A 225 7.56 -1.86 -7.23
CA ILE A 225 7.36 -3.16 -6.59
C ILE A 225 6.26 -3.03 -5.53
N ASP A 226 5.24 -3.88 -5.63
CA ASP A 226 4.13 -3.97 -4.67
C ASP A 226 4.30 -5.16 -3.74
N LEU A 227 4.39 -4.89 -2.44
CA LEU A 227 4.65 -5.88 -1.40
C LEU A 227 3.42 -6.01 -0.50
N ALA A 228 2.73 -7.15 -0.60
CA ALA A 228 1.67 -7.52 0.33
C ALA A 228 2.27 -7.94 1.69
N LEU A 229 1.83 -7.33 2.79
CA LEU A 229 2.35 -7.56 4.13
C LEU A 229 1.30 -8.28 5.00
N ARG A 230 1.39 -9.60 5.09
CA ARG A 230 0.34 -10.50 5.65
C ARG A 230 -0.12 -10.16 7.08
N CYS A 231 0.72 -9.51 7.86
CA CYS A 231 0.50 -9.28 9.28
C CYS A 231 0.44 -7.80 9.63
N SER A 232 0.52 -6.92 8.62
CA SER A 232 0.38 -5.48 8.78
C SER A 232 -0.97 -5.04 8.25
N ARG A 233 -1.45 -3.89 8.73
CA ARG A 233 -2.73 -3.32 8.28
C ARG A 233 -2.69 -2.84 6.84
N TYR A 234 -1.53 -2.36 6.40
CA TYR A 234 -1.29 -1.87 5.05
C TYR A 234 -0.18 -2.67 4.36
N ASP A 235 -0.24 -2.66 3.03
CA ASP A 235 0.80 -3.12 2.13
C ASP A 235 1.69 -1.94 1.75
N ILE A 236 2.81 -2.19 1.05
CA ILE A 236 3.73 -1.13 0.63
C ILE A 236 4.05 -1.21 -0.85
N ARG A 237 4.24 -0.04 -1.47
CA ARG A 237 4.74 0.12 -2.83
C ARG A 237 6.08 0.83 -2.79
N ILE A 238 7.09 0.30 -3.48
CA ILE A 238 8.41 0.93 -3.62
C ILE A 238 8.58 1.40 -5.05
N GLY A 239 8.64 2.71 -5.26
CA GLY A 239 8.75 3.33 -6.58
C GLY A 239 10.02 4.17 -6.71
N CYS A 240 10.56 4.24 -7.92
CA CYS A 240 11.63 5.16 -8.26
C CYS A 240 11.17 6.11 -9.38
N ALA A 241 11.61 7.35 -9.32
CA ALA A 241 11.30 8.36 -10.33
C ALA A 241 12.44 9.37 -10.46
N ALA A 242 12.36 10.23 -11.46
CA ALA A 242 13.19 11.42 -11.55
C ALA A 242 12.30 12.64 -11.77
N GLU A 243 12.51 13.68 -10.96
CA GLU A 243 11.85 14.96 -11.12
C GLU A 243 12.72 15.88 -11.96
N VAL A 244 12.23 16.26 -13.14
CA VAL A 244 12.88 17.25 -14.01
C VAL A 244 12.27 18.61 -13.69
N LYS A 245 13.11 19.55 -13.24
CA LYS A 245 12.69 20.93 -13.04
C LYS A 245 12.43 21.59 -14.39
N LEU A 246 11.25 22.16 -14.54
CA LEU A 246 10.88 22.95 -15.71
C LEU A 246 11.18 24.42 -15.45
N PRO A 247 11.32 25.24 -16.51
CA PRO A 247 11.43 26.68 -16.35
C PRO A 247 10.24 27.24 -15.57
N ASP A 248 10.53 28.20 -14.70
CA ASP A 248 9.50 28.94 -13.97
C ASP A 248 8.56 29.63 -14.95
N LEU A 249 7.30 29.72 -14.56
CA LEU A 249 6.30 30.47 -15.31
C LEU A 249 6.51 31.97 -15.06
N ASP A 250 6.15 32.80 -16.04
CA ASP A 250 6.02 34.23 -15.76
C ASP A 250 4.92 34.47 -14.69
N GLY A 251 5.00 35.61 -14.00
CA GLY A 251 4.12 35.91 -12.87
C GLY A 251 2.64 35.92 -13.24
N ASP A 252 2.30 36.40 -14.44
CA ASP A 252 0.93 36.48 -14.93
C ASP A 252 0.36 35.10 -15.24
N THR A 253 1.15 34.21 -15.85
CA THR A 253 0.75 32.82 -16.12
C THR A 253 0.59 32.04 -14.82
N ALA A 254 1.51 32.22 -13.85
CA ALA A 254 1.40 31.56 -12.55
C ALA A 254 0.13 32.00 -11.80
N ALA A 255 -0.17 33.30 -11.78
CA ALA A 255 -1.39 33.84 -11.19
C ALA A 255 -2.65 33.35 -11.92
N GLY A 256 -2.62 33.29 -13.25
CA GLY A 256 -3.71 32.78 -14.07
C GLY A 256 -4.01 31.30 -13.84
N LEU A 257 -2.96 30.48 -13.66
CA LEU A 257 -3.12 29.05 -13.31
C LEU A 257 -3.72 28.87 -11.92
N TYR A 258 -3.23 29.61 -10.93
CA TYR A 258 -3.77 29.54 -9.58
C TYR A 258 -5.24 29.96 -9.53
N THR A 259 -5.57 31.09 -10.16
CA THR A 259 -6.96 31.58 -10.26
C THR A 259 -7.84 30.59 -11.01
N GLY A 260 -7.35 30.05 -12.13
CA GLY A 260 -8.06 29.01 -12.89
C GLY A 260 -8.26 27.72 -12.09
N ALA A 261 -7.32 27.33 -11.24
CA ALA A 261 -7.47 26.20 -10.34
C ALA A 261 -8.60 26.46 -9.33
N LEU A 262 -8.59 27.60 -8.64
CA LEU A 262 -9.67 27.98 -7.70
C LEU A 262 -11.04 28.03 -8.37
N GLU A 263 -11.09 28.54 -9.61
CA GLU A 263 -12.31 28.56 -10.43
C GLU A 263 -12.67 27.20 -11.06
N ARG A 264 -11.93 26.14 -10.74
CA ARG A 264 -12.09 24.77 -11.25
C ARG A 264 -12.02 24.67 -12.78
N ARG A 265 -11.27 25.58 -13.41
CA ARG A 265 -10.87 25.49 -14.83
C ARG A 265 -9.73 24.49 -15.04
N TYR A 266 -9.03 24.10 -13.98
CA TYR A 266 -8.02 23.05 -13.97
C TYR A 266 -8.29 22.01 -12.89
N ALA A 267 -7.80 20.79 -13.10
CA ALA A 267 -7.70 19.81 -12.04
C ALA A 267 -6.62 20.26 -11.05
N TYR A 268 -6.99 20.42 -9.78
CA TYR A 268 -6.05 20.72 -8.72
C TYR A 268 -6.19 19.77 -7.54
N ARG A 269 -5.12 19.70 -6.76
CA ARG A 269 -4.99 18.90 -5.56
C ARG A 269 -4.53 19.81 -4.43
N GLU A 270 -5.41 20.05 -3.47
CA GLU A 270 -5.06 20.74 -2.24
C GLU A 270 -4.46 19.75 -1.25
N LYS A 271 -3.29 20.09 -0.70
CA LYS A 271 -2.47 19.23 0.14
C LYS A 271 -2.18 19.90 1.46
N TYR A 272 -2.48 19.20 2.55
CA TYR A 272 -1.98 19.51 3.87
C TYR A 272 -0.98 18.42 4.23
N ARG A 273 0.28 18.79 4.44
CA ARG A 273 1.36 17.83 4.65
C ARG A 273 2.08 18.09 5.96
N LYS A 274 2.33 17.02 6.72
CA LYS A 274 3.24 17.03 7.88
C LYS A 274 4.44 16.15 7.56
N SER A 275 5.62 16.76 7.49
CA SER A 275 6.87 16.08 7.11
C SER A 275 7.72 15.84 8.34
N PHE A 276 8.16 14.60 8.55
CA PHE A 276 8.95 14.16 9.69
C PHE A 276 10.29 13.59 9.22
N ARG A 277 11.34 13.74 10.04
CA ARG A 277 12.58 12.96 9.91
C ARG A 277 12.85 12.24 11.22
N PRO A 278 12.30 11.03 11.40
CA PRO A 278 12.35 10.34 12.69
C PRO A 278 13.78 10.02 13.08
N ARG A 279 14.03 9.89 14.39
CA ARG A 279 15.29 9.35 14.89
C ARG A 279 15.17 7.83 15.05
N VAL A 280 16.05 7.10 14.39
CA VAL A 280 16.03 5.63 14.38
C VAL A 280 17.33 5.12 14.99
N ALA A 281 17.22 4.09 15.84
CA ALA A 281 18.36 3.34 16.34
C ALA A 281 18.60 2.14 15.42
N VAL A 282 19.79 2.10 14.81
CA VAL A 282 20.19 1.06 13.85
C VAL A 282 21.35 0.28 14.47
N GLY A 283 21.29 -1.05 14.43
CA GLY A 283 22.35 -1.93 14.97
C GLY A 283 22.66 -1.73 16.45
N GLY A 284 21.67 -1.35 17.28
CA GLY A 284 21.86 -1.09 18.72
C GLY A 284 22.61 0.21 19.05
N GLY A 285 22.91 1.04 18.05
CA GLY A 285 23.52 2.36 18.25
C GLY A 285 22.56 3.41 18.81
N ALA A 286 23.11 4.55 19.24
CA ALA A 286 22.30 5.70 19.66
C ALA A 286 21.39 6.18 18.51
N PRO A 287 20.13 6.61 18.80
CA PRO A 287 19.22 7.10 17.76
C PRO A 287 19.79 8.26 16.94
N ARG A 288 19.73 8.16 15.61
CA ARG A 288 20.20 9.19 14.67
C ARG A 288 19.05 9.64 13.76
N ARG A 289 19.16 10.85 13.22
CA ARG A 289 18.20 11.35 12.23
C ARG A 289 18.21 10.43 11.01
N SER A 290 17.05 9.88 10.67
CA SER A 290 16.89 8.98 9.53
C SER A 290 17.21 9.70 8.22
N ALA A 291 17.75 8.95 7.26
CA ALA A 291 17.85 9.38 5.87
C ALA A 291 16.49 9.40 5.17
N TRP A 292 15.48 8.74 5.73
CA TRP A 292 14.12 8.73 5.23
C TRP A 292 13.30 9.85 5.85
N GLN A 293 12.66 10.63 4.99
CA GLN A 293 11.63 11.59 5.35
C GLN A 293 10.27 10.90 5.27
N VAL A 294 9.41 11.13 6.25
CA VAL A 294 8.05 10.60 6.28
C VAL A 294 7.07 11.74 6.11
N ASP A 295 6.29 11.70 5.04
CA ASP A 295 5.30 12.70 4.71
C ASP A 295 3.90 12.13 4.94
N LEU A 296 3.16 12.76 5.86
CA LEU A 296 1.76 12.48 6.12
C LEU A 296 0.93 13.54 5.39
N THR A 297 0.24 13.13 4.32
CA THR A 297 -0.42 14.06 3.40
C THR A 297 -1.93 13.83 3.40
N TRP A 298 -2.69 14.85 3.76
CA TRP A 298 -4.12 14.93 3.53
C TRP A 298 -4.35 15.64 2.21
N THR A 299 -5.24 15.11 1.41
CA THR A 299 -5.49 15.59 0.07
C THR A 299 -6.96 15.73 -0.19
N GLN A 300 -7.32 16.85 -0.81
CA GLN A 300 -8.60 17.06 -1.43
C GLN A 300 -8.37 17.31 -2.92
N GLU A 301 -8.91 16.42 -3.75
CA GLU A 301 -8.90 16.56 -5.20
C GLU A 301 -10.20 17.21 -5.65
N SER A 302 -10.10 18.15 -6.57
CA SER A 302 -11.28 18.70 -7.27
C SER A 302 -11.19 18.35 -8.75
N GLY A 303 -12.16 17.56 -9.23
CA GLY A 303 -12.28 17.20 -10.63
C GLY A 303 -12.82 18.33 -11.51
N LEU A 304 -12.44 18.31 -12.78
CA LEU A 304 -13.07 19.10 -13.84
C LEU A 304 -14.44 18.51 -14.17
N GLY A 305 -15.49 19.09 -13.60
CA GLY A 305 -16.88 18.68 -13.87
C GLY A 305 -17.72 18.68 -12.62
N GLY A 306 -18.64 19.64 -12.51
CA GLY A 306 -19.50 19.88 -11.36
C GLY A 306 -20.57 18.81 -11.08
N SER A 307 -20.32 17.52 -11.33
CA SER A 307 -21.16 16.48 -10.72
C SER A 307 -20.73 16.34 -9.26
N GLY A 308 -21.52 16.94 -8.37
CA GLY A 308 -21.29 16.95 -6.94
C GLY A 308 -21.04 15.57 -6.31
N ASP A 309 -20.43 15.64 -5.14
CA ASP A 309 -20.44 14.60 -4.09
C ASP A 309 -19.38 13.51 -4.06
N SER A 310 -18.14 13.83 -4.41
CA SER A 310 -17.07 13.28 -3.55
C SER A 310 -15.94 14.27 -3.34
N ASN A 311 -16.06 15.08 -2.28
CA ASN A 311 -14.89 15.59 -1.55
C ASN A 311 -14.20 14.39 -0.87
N ALA A 312 -13.66 13.48 -1.68
CA ALA A 312 -12.96 12.32 -1.17
C ALA A 312 -11.63 12.80 -0.58
N HIS A 313 -11.62 12.97 0.75
CA HIS A 313 -10.38 13.21 1.46
C HIS A 313 -9.52 11.95 1.38
N LYS A 314 -8.34 12.09 0.77
CA LYS A 314 -7.35 11.01 0.70
C LYS A 314 -6.26 11.30 1.72
N CYS A 315 -5.91 10.29 2.51
CA CYS A 315 -4.79 10.36 3.43
C CYS A 315 -3.69 9.45 2.89
N GLU A 316 -2.52 10.00 2.59
CA GLU A 316 -1.37 9.28 2.06
C GLU A 316 -0.21 9.32 3.06
N VAL A 317 0.56 8.24 3.08
CA VAL A 317 1.79 8.12 3.87
C VAL A 317 2.89 7.73 2.90
N GLU A 318 3.84 8.64 2.73
CA GLU A 318 4.96 8.52 1.80
C GLU A 318 6.27 8.59 2.59
N LEU A 319 7.24 7.75 2.24
CA LEU A 319 8.58 7.77 2.78
C LEU A 319 9.55 8.03 1.63
N GLU A 320 10.26 9.14 1.69
CA GLU A 320 11.18 9.57 0.63
C GLU A 320 12.62 9.53 1.13
N LEU A 321 13.53 8.99 0.31
CA LEU A 321 14.95 9.02 0.63
C LEU A 321 15.49 10.45 0.43
N ALA A 322 16.04 11.05 1.50
CA ALA A 322 16.55 12.41 1.44
C ALA A 322 17.63 12.58 0.34
N GLN A 323 17.60 13.73 -0.35
CA GLN A 323 18.47 14.02 -1.48
C GLN A 323 19.97 13.80 -1.21
N SER A 324 20.43 14.09 0.02
CA SER A 324 21.82 13.86 0.42
C SER A 324 22.18 12.37 0.46
N ALA A 325 21.30 11.54 1.01
CA ALA A 325 21.46 10.09 1.06
C ALA A 325 21.32 9.46 -0.33
N MET A 326 20.37 9.94 -1.14
CA MET A 326 20.24 9.55 -2.55
C MET A 326 21.53 9.86 -3.34
N THR A 327 22.07 11.07 -3.18
CA THR A 327 23.33 11.46 -3.83
C THR A 327 24.49 10.57 -3.39
N GLN A 328 24.57 10.24 -2.10
CA GLN A 328 25.57 9.31 -1.57
C GLN A 328 25.41 7.91 -2.18
N LEU A 329 24.17 7.39 -2.25
CA LEU A 329 23.86 6.08 -2.83
C LEU A 329 24.30 6.00 -4.29
N LEU A 330 23.97 7.02 -5.09
CA LEU A 330 24.34 7.09 -6.50
C LEU A 330 25.86 7.26 -6.69
N ARG A 331 26.54 8.07 -5.87
CA ARG A 331 27.99 8.30 -6.03
C ARG A 331 28.86 7.14 -5.56
N THR A 332 28.41 6.35 -4.59
CA THR A 332 29.20 5.24 -4.06
C THR A 332 29.43 4.20 -5.16
N ALA A 333 30.66 3.72 -5.34
CA ALA A 333 31.00 2.74 -6.38
C ALA A 333 30.30 1.38 -6.14
N SER A 334 29.99 0.66 -7.21
CA SER A 334 29.33 -0.66 -7.11
C SER A 334 30.30 -1.72 -6.57
N GLY A 335 29.80 -2.67 -5.78
CA GLY A 335 30.60 -3.79 -5.25
C GLY A 335 31.62 -3.39 -4.18
N THR A 336 31.45 -2.22 -3.56
CA THR A 336 32.32 -1.77 -2.48
C THR A 336 31.68 -2.02 -1.11
N PRO A 337 32.48 -2.31 -0.06
CA PRO A 337 31.96 -2.46 1.30
C PRO A 337 31.20 -1.22 1.80
N GLN A 338 31.55 -0.03 1.31
CA GLN A 338 30.84 1.21 1.66
C GLN A 338 29.42 1.23 1.10
N LEU A 339 29.19 0.69 -0.10
CA LEU A 339 27.85 0.58 -0.67
C LEU A 339 27.00 -0.39 0.15
N ASP A 340 27.56 -1.54 0.50
CA ASP A 340 26.85 -2.56 1.27
C ASP A 340 26.47 -2.06 2.67
N GLN A 341 27.38 -1.34 3.34
CA GLN A 341 27.09 -0.69 4.63
C GLN A 341 26.02 0.41 4.50
N LEU A 342 26.09 1.23 3.44
CA LEU A 342 25.11 2.28 3.18
C LEU A 342 23.72 1.68 2.94
N VAL A 343 23.62 0.70 2.04
CA VAL A 343 22.37 0.01 1.72
C VAL A 343 21.83 -0.70 2.96
N GLY A 344 22.67 -1.44 3.69
CA GLY A 344 22.28 -2.13 4.92
C GLY A 344 21.67 -1.18 5.94
N ARG A 345 22.34 -0.06 6.21
CA ARG A 345 21.82 1.00 7.09
C ARG A 345 20.49 1.56 6.60
N LEU A 346 20.39 1.95 5.33
CA LEU A 346 19.17 2.56 4.78
C LEU A 346 17.97 1.60 4.83
N SER A 347 18.18 0.31 4.61
CA SER A 347 17.15 -0.72 4.73
C SER A 347 16.70 -0.95 6.16
N GLU A 348 17.62 -0.96 7.12
CA GLU A 348 17.30 -1.09 8.55
C GLU A 348 16.54 0.14 9.07
N GLU A 349 16.94 1.34 8.63
CA GLU A 349 16.20 2.58 8.92
C GLU A 349 14.76 2.51 8.37
N LEU A 350 14.60 2.07 7.12
CA LEU A 350 13.29 1.95 6.49
C LEU A 350 12.40 0.93 7.19
N ASP A 351 12.91 -0.27 7.50
CA ASP A 351 12.16 -1.32 8.19
C ASP A 351 11.73 -0.89 9.59
N ALA A 352 12.59 -0.20 10.34
CA ALA A 352 12.24 0.34 11.65
C ALA A 352 11.10 1.38 11.56
N ILE A 353 11.13 2.26 10.55
CA ILE A 353 10.08 3.26 10.35
C ILE A 353 8.77 2.59 9.92
N ILE A 354 8.81 1.68 8.95
CA ILE A 354 7.63 0.94 8.49
C ILE A 354 7.03 0.14 9.65
N SER A 355 7.84 -0.52 10.47
CA SER A 355 7.38 -1.27 11.64
C SER A 355 6.72 -0.37 12.70
N ALA A 356 7.19 0.87 12.86
CA ALA A 356 6.57 1.83 13.77
C ALA A 356 5.24 2.39 13.22
N LEU A 357 5.15 2.63 11.91
CA LEU A 357 3.95 3.18 11.26
C LEU A 357 2.87 2.14 11.02
N ASN A 358 3.27 0.92 10.70
CA ASN A 358 2.41 -0.17 10.24
C ASN A 358 2.70 -1.44 11.05
N PRO A 359 2.50 -1.40 12.38
CA PRO A 359 2.89 -2.46 13.29
C PRO A 359 2.25 -3.78 12.88
N ARG A 360 3.04 -4.86 12.99
CA ARG A 360 2.58 -6.21 12.67
C ARG A 360 1.74 -6.74 13.83
N GLU A 361 0.53 -7.20 13.53
CA GLU A 361 -0.41 -7.78 14.50
C GLU A 361 0.13 -9.08 15.14
N GLU A 362 1.14 -9.72 14.53
CA GLU A 362 1.79 -10.93 15.04
C GLU A 362 2.72 -10.70 16.25
N ALA A 363 3.10 -9.46 16.57
CA ALA A 363 3.98 -9.16 17.70
C ALA A 363 3.38 -9.52 19.09
N GLY A 364 2.14 -10.05 19.14
CA GLY A 364 1.42 -10.29 20.38
C GLY A 364 1.23 -11.75 20.82
N LEU A 365 1.62 -12.78 20.07
CA LEU A 365 1.26 -14.17 20.43
C LEU A 365 2.44 -15.11 20.72
N GLU A 366 3.64 -14.87 20.17
CA GLU A 366 4.80 -15.74 20.40
C GLU A 366 5.61 -15.38 21.66
N ASP A 367 5.49 -14.14 22.15
CA ASP A 367 6.23 -13.57 23.30
C ASP A 367 5.31 -13.17 24.46
N LEU A 368 4.18 -13.88 24.61
CA LEU A 368 3.33 -13.65 25.77
C LEU A 368 4.10 -14.07 27.04
N GLY A 369 4.36 -13.12 27.93
CA GLY A 369 4.91 -13.41 29.24
C GLY A 369 3.97 -14.36 29.99
N GLU A 370 4.52 -15.43 30.59
CA GLU A 370 3.73 -16.27 31.49
C GLU A 370 3.24 -15.39 32.65
N ALA A 371 1.94 -15.41 32.90
CA ALA A 371 1.38 -14.69 34.02
C ALA A 371 1.88 -15.33 35.33
N SER A 372 2.04 -14.53 36.38
CA SER A 372 2.44 -15.07 37.69
C SER A 372 1.54 -16.23 38.14
N ASP A 373 2.10 -17.17 38.89
CA ASP A 373 1.35 -18.33 39.42
C ASP A 373 0.08 -17.91 40.18
N ALA A 374 0.14 -16.78 40.88
CA ALA A 374 -1.00 -16.22 41.61
C ALA A 374 -2.14 -15.78 40.68
N ILE A 375 -1.82 -15.12 39.56
CA ILE A 375 -2.82 -14.73 38.55
C ILE A 375 -3.34 -15.97 37.83
N THR A 376 -2.45 -16.92 37.49
CA THR A 376 -2.81 -18.20 36.87
C THR A 376 -3.81 -18.99 37.72
N ALA A 377 -3.58 -19.07 39.03
CA ALA A 377 -4.49 -19.75 39.96
C ALA A 377 -5.88 -19.08 40.00
N ARG A 378 -5.92 -17.74 40.07
CA ARG A 378 -7.19 -16.97 40.06
C ARG A 378 -7.93 -17.10 38.73
N ALA A 379 -7.21 -17.15 37.61
CA ALA A 379 -7.81 -17.37 36.30
C ALA A 379 -8.41 -18.78 36.17
N ARG A 380 -7.72 -19.82 36.70
CA ARG A 380 -8.28 -21.18 36.77
C ARG A 380 -9.54 -21.25 37.61
N GLU A 381 -9.58 -20.56 38.74
CA GLU A 381 -10.76 -20.46 39.60
C GLU A 381 -11.93 -19.79 38.87
N ALA A 382 -11.67 -18.63 38.23
CA ALA A 382 -12.68 -17.92 37.44
C ALA A 382 -13.22 -18.78 36.28
N LEU A 383 -12.33 -19.47 35.55
CA LEU A 383 -12.69 -20.36 34.46
C LEU A 383 -13.51 -21.56 34.95
N THR A 384 -13.14 -22.16 36.07
CA THR A 384 -13.88 -23.30 36.67
C THR A 384 -15.26 -22.87 37.13
N GLY A 385 -15.37 -21.69 37.77
CA GLY A 385 -16.64 -21.10 38.18
C GLY A 385 -17.54 -20.78 36.99
N ALA A 386 -17.01 -20.20 35.92
CA ALA A 386 -17.76 -19.86 34.71
C ALA A 386 -18.31 -21.10 33.97
N LEU A 387 -17.61 -22.24 34.05
CA LEU A 387 -18.01 -23.48 33.38
C LEU A 387 -18.93 -24.38 34.22
N GLY A 388 -19.19 -24.02 35.48
CA GLY A 388 -20.01 -24.82 36.39
C GLY A 388 -19.49 -26.24 36.61
N ARG A 389 -18.18 -26.47 36.41
CA ARG A 389 -17.53 -27.78 36.59
C ARG A 389 -17.24 -28.02 38.07
N SER A 390 -17.36 -29.27 38.50
CA SER A 390 -16.90 -29.65 39.82
C SER A 390 -15.36 -29.64 39.87
N ASP A 391 -14.77 -29.38 41.03
CA ASP A 391 -13.31 -29.42 41.26
C ASP A 391 -12.65 -30.74 40.78
N ARG A 392 -13.45 -31.80 40.65
CA ARG A 392 -13.03 -33.12 40.18
C ARG A 392 -12.78 -33.14 38.67
N ASP A 393 -13.58 -32.41 37.89
CA ASP A 393 -13.49 -32.33 36.42
C ASP A 393 -12.38 -31.36 35.97
N ALA A 394 -12.02 -30.39 36.82
CA ALA A 394 -10.90 -29.47 36.59
C ALA A 394 -9.53 -30.14 36.76
N ARG A 395 -9.43 -31.21 37.58
CA ARG A 395 -8.18 -31.94 37.84
C ARG A 395 -7.70 -32.81 36.69
N GLU A 396 -8.57 -33.16 35.73
CA GLU A 396 -8.18 -33.96 34.56
C GLU A 396 -7.53 -33.14 33.44
N GLY A 397 -7.29 -31.84 33.64
CA GLY A 397 -6.51 -31.02 32.72
C GLY A 397 -7.12 -30.89 31.32
N SER A 398 -8.39 -31.25 31.14
CA SER A 398 -9.09 -31.13 29.87
C SER A 398 -9.48 -29.67 29.63
N PHE A 399 -8.90 -29.06 28.60
CA PHE A 399 -9.31 -27.74 28.16
C PHE A 399 -10.82 -27.77 27.82
N PRO A 400 -11.60 -26.77 28.25
CA PRO A 400 -13.02 -26.67 27.96
C PRO A 400 -13.23 -26.29 26.48
N GLY A 401 -13.05 -27.26 25.59
CA GLY A 401 -13.38 -27.15 24.17
C GLY A 401 -14.55 -28.06 23.84
N THR A 402 -15.54 -27.54 23.11
CA THR A 402 -16.52 -28.40 22.44
C THR A 402 -15.85 -29.08 21.26
N MET A 403 -16.05 -30.40 21.15
CA MET A 403 -15.67 -31.20 19.98
C MET A 403 -16.21 -30.50 18.71
N PRO A 404 -15.41 -30.34 17.63
CA PRO A 404 -15.87 -29.62 16.44
C PRO A 404 -17.12 -30.31 15.89
N ILE A 405 -18.23 -29.57 15.85
CA ILE A 405 -19.30 -29.93 14.93
C ILE A 405 -18.79 -29.49 13.57
N ASN A 406 -18.39 -30.45 12.74
CA ASN A 406 -18.01 -30.18 11.35
C ASN A 406 -19.20 -29.55 10.61
N MET A 407 -19.26 -28.23 10.57
CA MET A 407 -20.13 -27.52 9.67
C MET A 407 -19.47 -27.55 8.29
N SER A 408 -20.00 -28.39 7.40
CA SER A 408 -19.52 -28.40 6.02
C SER A 408 -19.78 -27.02 5.39
N ARG A 409 -18.90 -26.54 4.50
CA ARG A 409 -19.12 -25.28 3.75
C ARG A 409 -20.49 -25.25 3.03
N ARG A 410 -21.05 -26.41 2.70
CA ARG A 410 -22.38 -26.57 2.08
C ARG A 410 -23.52 -26.20 3.02
N SER A 411 -23.33 -26.31 4.33
CA SER A 411 -24.31 -25.99 5.37
C SER A 411 -24.46 -24.48 5.61
N LEU A 412 -23.43 -23.68 5.27
CA LEU A 412 -23.45 -22.22 5.42
C LEU A 412 -24.55 -21.57 4.57
N ALA A 413 -24.75 -22.05 3.34
CA ALA A 413 -25.79 -21.53 2.45
C ALA A 413 -27.21 -21.75 2.99
N GLY A 414 -27.45 -22.89 3.65
CA GLY A 414 -28.73 -23.18 4.29
C GLY A 414 -29.00 -22.31 5.52
N LEU A 415 -27.97 -22.07 6.34
CA LEU A 415 -28.04 -21.23 7.55
C LEU A 415 -28.28 -19.75 7.19
N GLN A 416 -27.59 -19.27 6.16
CA GLN A 416 -27.82 -17.96 5.54
C GLN A 416 -29.27 -17.77 5.08
N HIS A 417 -29.83 -18.80 4.43
CA HIS A 417 -31.20 -18.77 3.93
C HIS A 417 -32.23 -18.84 5.07
N TYR A 418 -31.91 -19.49 6.19
CA TYR A 418 -32.80 -19.58 7.35
C TYR A 418 -32.84 -18.26 8.14
N ALA A 419 -31.69 -17.61 8.35
CA ALA A 419 -31.59 -16.31 9.03
C ALA A 419 -32.39 -15.21 8.32
N LEU A 420 -32.43 -15.23 6.99
CA LEU A 420 -33.25 -14.33 6.16
C LEU A 420 -34.76 -14.55 6.31
N LYS A 421 -35.19 -15.77 6.64
CA LYS A 421 -36.61 -16.14 6.68
C LYS A 421 -37.27 -15.82 8.02
N ASP A 422 -36.49 -15.83 9.10
CA ASP A 422 -36.97 -15.65 10.48
C ASP A 422 -37.11 -14.18 10.90
N THR A 423 -36.33 -13.26 10.30
CA THR A 423 -36.37 -11.83 10.67
C THR A 423 -37.48 -11.03 9.99
N GLY A 424 -38.18 -11.62 9.01
CA GLY A 424 -39.26 -10.95 8.29
C GLY A 424 -38.84 -9.72 7.49
N ASP A 425 -37.53 -9.48 7.35
CA ASP A 425 -37.00 -8.29 6.68
C ASP A 425 -36.91 -8.52 5.16
N GLU A 426 -37.92 -8.02 4.44
CA GLU A 426 -37.99 -8.07 2.96
C GLU A 426 -36.81 -7.38 2.25
N ARG A 427 -35.96 -6.65 3.00
CA ARG A 427 -34.76 -5.96 2.48
C ARG A 427 -33.52 -6.85 2.43
N GLY A 428 -33.61 -8.11 2.88
CA GLY A 428 -32.54 -9.10 2.74
C GLY A 428 -31.33 -8.87 3.66
N MET A 429 -31.51 -8.14 4.76
CA MET A 429 -30.43 -7.67 5.63
C MET A 429 -30.47 -8.33 7.02
N ALA A 430 -30.62 -9.66 7.07
CA ALA A 430 -30.50 -10.37 8.34
C ALA A 430 -29.01 -10.59 8.68
N PRO A 431 -28.47 -9.97 9.75
CA PRO A 431 -27.13 -10.31 10.22
C PRO A 431 -27.17 -11.74 10.76
N TYR A 432 -26.30 -12.62 10.26
CA TYR A 432 -26.03 -13.89 10.91
C TYR A 432 -24.59 -13.89 11.39
N LEU A 433 -24.39 -14.40 12.61
CA LEU A 433 -23.08 -14.51 13.21
C LEU A 433 -22.51 -15.87 12.80
N CYS A 434 -21.42 -15.86 12.03
CA CYS A 434 -20.62 -17.06 11.81
C CYS A 434 -19.34 -16.94 12.62
N ALA A 435 -19.19 -17.81 13.61
CA ALA A 435 -17.90 -18.07 14.22
C ALA A 435 -17.17 -19.09 13.34
N GLU A 436 -16.09 -18.66 12.69
CA GLU A 436 -15.17 -19.60 12.07
C GLU A 436 -14.30 -20.19 13.19
N LYS A 437 -14.59 -21.43 13.60
CA LYS A 437 -13.63 -22.25 14.33
C LYS A 437 -12.47 -22.54 13.39
N THR A 438 -11.48 -21.65 13.37
CA THR A 438 -10.16 -22.03 12.91
C THR A 438 -9.67 -23.12 13.87
N ASP A 439 -9.06 -24.18 13.34
CA ASP A 439 -8.47 -25.31 14.10
C ASP A 439 -7.32 -24.88 15.05
N GLY A 440 -7.28 -23.61 15.46
CA GLY A 440 -6.16 -22.94 16.09
C GLY A 440 -6.52 -21.87 17.11
N VAL A 441 -7.75 -21.80 17.66
CA VAL A 441 -7.97 -21.01 18.88
C VAL A 441 -7.11 -21.62 20.00
N ARG A 442 -6.00 -20.95 20.32
CA ARG A 442 -4.99 -21.46 21.26
C ARG A 442 -5.21 -20.98 22.70
N TYR A 443 -6.01 -19.93 22.91
CA TYR A 443 -6.17 -19.27 24.20
C TYR A 443 -7.61 -18.77 24.45
N LEU A 444 -8.11 -18.91 25.68
CA LEU A 444 -9.29 -18.22 26.20
C LEU A 444 -8.87 -16.92 26.88
N LEU A 445 -9.58 -15.82 26.68
CA LEU A 445 -9.40 -14.64 27.53
C LEU A 445 -10.22 -14.83 28.81
N VAL A 446 -9.54 -14.89 29.95
CA VAL A 446 -10.17 -15.07 31.28
C VAL A 446 -9.94 -13.83 32.11
N VAL A 447 -11.01 -13.30 32.69
CA VAL A 447 -10.99 -12.12 33.56
C VAL A 447 -11.28 -12.56 34.99
N THR A 448 -10.31 -12.38 35.88
CA THR A 448 -10.43 -12.77 37.30
C THR A 448 -11.45 -11.91 38.05
N ALA A 449 -11.78 -12.31 39.28
CA ALA A 449 -12.62 -11.50 40.18
C ALA A 449 -12.01 -10.10 40.46
N GLN A 450 -10.69 -10.00 40.38
CA GLN A 450 -9.89 -8.79 40.59
C GLN A 450 -9.74 -7.94 39.31
N ARG A 451 -10.45 -8.29 38.22
CA ARG A 451 -10.37 -7.65 36.90
C ARG A 451 -8.98 -7.73 36.28
N GLU A 452 -8.30 -8.85 36.48
CA GLU A 452 -7.06 -9.17 35.79
C GLU A 452 -7.42 -10.02 34.55
N ALA A 453 -7.06 -9.56 33.35
CA ALA A 453 -7.26 -10.33 32.13
C ALA A 453 -6.01 -11.15 31.79
N VAL A 454 -6.20 -12.44 31.49
CA VAL A 454 -5.15 -13.34 31.00
C VAL A 454 -5.62 -14.21 29.83
N LEU A 455 -4.69 -14.60 28.97
CA LEU A 455 -4.90 -15.58 27.91
C LEU A 455 -4.56 -16.97 28.46
N MET A 456 -5.52 -17.89 28.50
CA MET A 456 -5.35 -19.25 29.01
C MET A 456 -5.28 -20.27 27.88
N ASP A 457 -4.16 -20.99 27.77
CA ASP A 457 -3.97 -21.99 26.72
C ASP A 457 -4.67 -23.33 26.99
N ARG A 458 -4.58 -24.25 26.02
CA ARG A 458 -5.09 -25.63 26.16
C ARG A 458 -4.46 -26.46 27.29
N LYS A 459 -3.32 -26.02 27.82
CA LYS A 459 -2.63 -26.65 28.96
C LYS A 459 -2.92 -25.90 30.27
N MET A 460 -3.91 -24.99 30.26
CA MET A 460 -4.29 -24.15 31.39
C MET A 460 -3.14 -23.28 31.91
N ARG A 461 -2.19 -22.92 31.05
CA ARG A 461 -1.17 -21.91 31.34
C ARG A 461 -1.74 -20.54 31.02
N ALA A 462 -1.53 -19.58 31.92
CA ALA A 462 -1.98 -18.22 31.73
C ALA A 462 -0.85 -17.33 31.22
N PHE A 463 -1.21 -16.43 30.34
CA PHE A 463 -0.32 -15.56 29.62
C PHE A 463 -0.86 -14.13 29.71
N GLU A 464 0.01 -13.14 29.87
CA GLU A 464 -0.42 -11.75 29.92
C GLU A 464 -0.86 -11.27 28.53
N PRO A 465 -2.07 -10.68 28.36
CA PRO A 465 -2.57 -10.29 27.06
C PRO A 465 -1.79 -9.07 26.54
N PRO A 466 -1.66 -8.92 25.20
CA PRO A 466 -1.13 -7.71 24.60
C PRO A 466 -1.94 -6.49 25.05
N GLY A 467 -1.28 -5.44 25.53
CA GLY A 467 -1.94 -4.27 26.12
C GLY A 467 -2.06 -4.29 27.64
N GLY A 468 -1.70 -5.40 28.30
CA GLY A 468 -1.55 -5.51 29.75
C GLY A 468 -2.80 -5.97 30.49
N VAL A 469 -2.57 -6.75 31.55
CA VAL A 469 -3.57 -7.43 32.38
C VAL A 469 -4.70 -6.50 32.87
N ALA A 470 -4.34 -5.31 33.36
CA ALA A 470 -5.29 -4.36 33.95
C ALA A 470 -6.11 -3.58 32.92
N ALA A 471 -5.49 -3.20 31.79
CA ALA A 471 -6.17 -2.42 30.75
C ALA A 471 -7.25 -3.25 30.06
N VAL A 472 -6.91 -4.50 29.71
CA VAL A 472 -7.87 -5.44 29.11
C VAL A 472 -8.93 -5.87 30.13
N GLY A 473 -8.54 -6.17 31.38
CA GLY A 473 -9.49 -6.58 32.42
C GLY A 473 -10.49 -5.49 32.82
N GLY A 474 -10.14 -4.21 32.65
CA GLY A 474 -11.06 -3.09 32.84
C GLY A 474 -12.21 -3.01 31.83
N CYS A 475 -12.09 -3.67 30.67
CA CYS A 475 -13.09 -3.67 29.61
C CYS A 475 -14.23 -4.68 29.83
N PHE A 476 -14.08 -5.62 30.76
CA PHE A 476 -15.00 -6.73 30.97
C PHE A 476 -15.47 -6.82 32.42
N ALA A 477 -16.60 -7.48 32.65
CA ALA A 477 -17.04 -7.79 34.00
C ALA A 477 -16.10 -8.83 34.66
N PRO A 478 -15.93 -8.80 35.99
CA PRO A 478 -15.18 -9.85 36.69
C PRO A 478 -15.77 -11.25 36.44
N GLY A 479 -14.92 -12.27 36.28
CA GLY A 479 -15.35 -13.65 36.00
C GLY A 479 -15.72 -13.91 34.53
N THR A 480 -15.56 -12.92 33.64
CA THR A 480 -15.82 -13.09 32.20
C THR A 480 -14.81 -14.06 31.60
N VAL A 481 -15.30 -15.03 30.84
CA VAL A 481 -14.49 -15.88 29.96
C VAL A 481 -14.93 -15.62 28.53
N VAL A 482 -14.00 -15.20 27.68
CA VAL A 482 -14.22 -14.96 26.25
C VAL A 482 -13.43 -15.99 25.47
N ASP A 483 -14.14 -16.76 24.65
CA ASP A 483 -13.51 -17.61 23.65
C ASP A 483 -13.06 -16.74 22.47
N GLY A 484 -11.81 -16.90 22.04
CA GLY A 484 -11.16 -16.08 21.01
C GLY A 484 -11.65 -16.38 19.58
N GLU A 485 -12.90 -16.81 19.42
CA GLU A 485 -13.48 -17.08 18.11
C GLU A 485 -13.69 -15.75 17.35
N LEU A 486 -13.18 -15.71 16.12
CA LEU A 486 -13.49 -14.61 15.20
C LEU A 486 -14.97 -14.73 14.81
N VAL A 487 -15.82 -13.94 15.44
CA VAL A 487 -17.22 -13.80 15.03
C VAL A 487 -17.28 -12.82 13.87
N LEU A 488 -17.36 -13.34 12.65
CA LEU A 488 -17.64 -12.52 11.48
C LEU A 488 -19.12 -12.11 11.54
N CYS A 489 -19.38 -10.84 11.85
CA CYS A 489 -20.66 -10.23 11.55
C CYS A 489 -20.69 -9.97 10.03
N ARG A 490 -21.17 -10.94 9.26
CA ARG A 490 -21.41 -10.73 7.83
C ARG A 490 -22.80 -10.12 7.67
N MET A 491 -22.83 -8.84 7.31
CA MET A 491 -24.02 -8.29 6.67
C MET A 491 -24.08 -8.86 5.27
N LEU A 492 -25.18 -9.53 4.93
CA LEU A 492 -25.51 -9.80 3.54
C LEU A 492 -25.72 -8.47 2.85
N GLN A 493 -24.73 -7.94 2.13
CA GLN A 493 -25.03 -7.02 1.05
C GLN A 493 -25.65 -7.85 -0.07
N VAL A 494 -26.97 -8.09 0.01
CA VAL A 494 -27.74 -8.34 -1.19
C VAL A 494 -27.48 -7.11 -2.05
N SER A 495 -26.86 -7.31 -3.22
CA SER A 495 -26.75 -6.23 -4.19
C SER A 495 -28.12 -5.57 -4.29
N PRO A 496 -28.26 -4.24 -4.15
CA PRO A 496 -29.55 -3.61 -4.36
C PRO A 496 -30.09 -4.18 -5.68
N PRO A 497 -31.35 -4.64 -5.73
CA PRO A 497 -31.89 -5.24 -6.94
C PRO A 497 -31.51 -4.30 -8.06
N THR A 498 -30.71 -4.77 -9.02
CA THR A 498 -30.26 -3.97 -10.15
C THR A 498 -31.49 -3.26 -10.64
N LEU A 499 -31.54 -1.95 -10.39
CA LEU A 499 -32.68 -1.13 -10.73
C LEU A 499 -32.68 -1.19 -12.25
N ASN A 500 -33.54 -2.06 -12.77
CA ASN A 500 -33.60 -2.33 -14.18
C ASN A 500 -34.09 -1.01 -14.77
N LEU A 501 -33.18 -0.19 -15.31
CA LEU A 501 -33.51 1.13 -15.85
C LEU A 501 -34.52 1.03 -17.01
N LYS A 502 -34.82 -0.19 -17.49
CA LYS A 502 -35.95 -0.46 -18.41
C LYS A 502 -37.34 -0.33 -17.76
N THR A 503 -37.48 -0.40 -16.43
CA THR A 503 -38.76 -0.23 -15.72
C THR A 503 -39.01 1.20 -15.23
N LEU A 504 -38.03 2.11 -15.34
CA LEU A 504 -38.18 3.53 -14.97
C LEU A 504 -38.45 4.48 -16.15
N ASN A 505 -38.57 3.96 -17.37
CA ASN A 505 -39.25 4.69 -18.43
C ASN A 505 -40.74 4.34 -18.35
N PRO A 506 -41.61 5.20 -17.75
CA PRO A 506 -43.02 5.10 -18.08
C PRO A 506 -43.12 5.27 -19.59
N ARG A 507 -43.58 4.24 -20.31
CA ARG A 507 -44.04 4.45 -21.67
C ARG A 507 -44.97 5.67 -21.62
N PRO A 508 -44.80 6.68 -22.49
CA PRO A 508 -45.76 7.77 -22.56
C PRO A 508 -47.15 7.13 -22.69
N ARG A 509 -48.04 7.45 -21.75
CA ARG A 509 -49.44 7.01 -21.86
C ARG A 509 -49.91 7.42 -23.25
N PRO A 510 -50.50 6.52 -24.05
CA PRO A 510 -51.14 6.94 -25.28
C PRO A 510 -52.13 8.04 -24.90
N THR A 511 -51.96 9.21 -25.50
CA THR A 511 -52.94 10.28 -25.42
C THR A 511 -54.28 9.68 -25.85
N PRO A 512 -55.36 9.90 -25.10
CA PRO A 512 -56.67 9.40 -25.51
C PRO A 512 -56.96 9.98 -26.89
N ASN A 513 -57.26 9.10 -27.85
CA ASN A 513 -57.72 9.51 -29.16
C ASN A 513 -58.85 10.54 -28.98
N PRO A 514 -58.79 11.70 -29.65
CA PRO A 514 -59.88 12.66 -29.58
C PRO A 514 -61.15 11.96 -30.04
N LYS A 515 -62.19 12.00 -29.19
CA LYS A 515 -63.51 11.44 -29.53
C LYS A 515 -63.94 12.03 -30.89
N PRO A 516 -64.41 11.19 -31.84
CA PRO A 516 -64.96 11.70 -33.08
C PRO A 516 -66.12 12.65 -32.74
N LYS A 517 -66.10 13.84 -33.35
CA LYS A 517 -67.22 14.78 -33.27
C LYS A 517 -68.50 14.06 -33.73
N PRO A 518 -69.62 14.19 -33.01
CA PRO A 518 -70.87 13.63 -33.48
C PRO A 518 -71.25 14.31 -34.80
N GLU A 519 -71.44 13.50 -35.83
CA GLU A 519 -72.05 13.96 -37.08
C GLU A 519 -73.47 14.47 -36.80
N PRO A 520 -73.87 15.59 -37.43
CA PRO A 520 -75.24 16.08 -37.30
C PRO A 520 -76.18 15.05 -37.94
N LYS A 521 -77.15 14.58 -37.15
CA LYS A 521 -78.27 13.80 -37.70
C LYS A 521 -79.16 14.70 -38.57
N PRO A 522 -79.73 14.17 -39.66
CA PRO A 522 -80.65 14.89 -40.53
C PRO A 522 -81.94 15.29 -39.82
#